data_AF-A0A6I1WUK3-F1
#
_entry.id   AF-A0A6I1WUK3-F1
#
_cell.length_a   1.000
_cell.length_b   1.000
_cell.length_c   1.000
_cell.angle_alpha   90.00
_cell.angle_beta   90.00
_cell.angle_gamma   90.00
#
_symmetry.space_group_name_H-M   'P 1'
#
loop_
_entity.id
_entity.type
_entity.pdbx_description
1 polymer ?
#
loop_
_entity_poly.entity_id
_entity_poly.type
_entity_poly.pdbx_seq_one_letter_code
_entity_poly.pdbx_strand_id
1 'polypeptide(L)' 'MKKFKVGDYLNSEADIQALLECVIEDQNEKILKRCIVEIASLKGVSIQPLDSPHSVSMALNAIGYKSVITKSKT' A
#
# COMPACT_ATOMS: atom_id res chain seq x y z
N MET A 1 7.20 4.59 -23.63
CA MET A 1 7.10 4.99 -22.21
C MET A 1 7.11 3.72 -21.37
N LYS A 2 8.10 3.52 -20.48
CA LYS A 2 8.09 2.36 -19.57
C LYS A 2 6.85 2.50 -18.67
N LYS A 3 6.03 1.46 -18.58
CA LYS A 3 4.90 1.43 -17.66
C LYS A 3 5.47 1.62 -16.25
N PHE A 4 5.02 2.65 -15.56
CA PHE A 4 5.33 2.85 -14.14
C PHE A 4 4.95 1.57 -13.39
N LYS A 5 5.96 0.87 -12.87
CA LYS A 5 5.82 -0.29 -12.00
C LYS A 5 6.37 0.12 -10.65
N VAL A 6 5.50 0.19 -9.66
CA VAL A 6 5.83 0.49 -8.26
C VAL A 6 6.93 -0.45 -7.77
N GLY A 7 6.95 -1.69 -8.23
CA GLY A 7 7.97 -2.67 -7.86
C GLY A 7 9.41 -2.39 -8.28
N ASP A 8 9.64 -1.50 -9.25
CA ASP A 8 11.00 -1.09 -9.59
C ASP A 8 11.63 -0.18 -8.52
N TYR A 9 10.82 0.36 -7.60
CA TYR A 9 11.23 1.34 -6.58
C TYR A 9 11.08 0.83 -5.14
N LEU A 10 10.48 -0.34 -4.95
CA LEU A 10 10.26 -0.94 -3.63
C LEU A 10 11.36 -1.96 -3.32
N ASN A 11 12.55 -1.46 -2.99
CA ASN A 11 13.70 -2.32 -2.68
C ASN A 11 13.72 -2.78 -1.22
N SER A 12 13.06 -2.04 -0.32
CA SER A 12 12.99 -2.33 1.11
C SER A 12 11.57 -2.18 1.67
N GLU A 13 11.25 -2.86 2.77
CA GLU A 13 9.95 -2.68 3.46
C GLU A 13 9.74 -1.23 3.92
N ALA A 14 10.83 -0.51 4.25
CA ALA A 14 10.78 0.91 4.57
C ALA A 14 10.28 1.78 3.40
N ASP A 15 10.70 1.48 2.16
CA ASP A 15 10.27 2.20 0.96
C ASP A 15 8.78 1.94 0.68
N ILE A 16 8.33 0.70 0.90
CA ILE A 16 6.92 0.29 0.80
C ILE A 16 6.08 1.06 1.79
N GLN A 17 6.55 1.16 3.03
CA GLN A 17 5.83 1.85 4.09
C GLN A 17 5.74 3.35 3.81
N ALA A 18 6.85 4.00 3.44
CA ALA A 18 6.89 5.43 3.12
C ALA A 18 5.97 5.77 1.93
N LEU A 19 5.97 4.94 0.87
CA LEU A 19 5.07 5.11 -0.25
C LEU A 19 3.60 5.05 0.17
N LEU A 20 3.23 4.04 0.96
CA LEU A 20 1.86 3.88 1.42
C LEU A 20 1.44 5.03 2.35
N GLU A 21 2.32 5.50 3.23
CA GLU A 21 2.08 6.67 4.08
C GLU A 21 1.80 7.93 3.25
N CYS A 22 2.65 8.24 2.26
CA CYS A 22 2.43 9.40 1.37
C CYS A 22 1.09 9.32 0.63
N VAL A 23 0.72 8.15 0.13
CA VAL A 23 -0.54 7.98 -0.63
C VAL A 23 -1.77 8.03 0.29
N ILE A 24 -1.66 7.54 1.53
CA ILE A 24 -2.71 7.65 2.54
C ILE A 24 -2.91 9.11 2.96
N GLU A 25 -1.82 9.86 3.16
CA GLU A 25 -1.87 11.30 3.47
C GLU A 25 -2.49 12.13 2.34
N ASP A 26 -2.19 11.80 1.08
CA ASP A 26 -2.78 12.42 -0.11
C ASP A 26 -4.28 12.08 -0.29
N GLN A 27 -4.83 11.17 0.54
CA GLN A 27 -6.23 10.68 0.50
C GLN A 27 -6.65 10.16 -0.88
N ASN A 28 -5.69 9.71 -1.69
CA ASN A 28 -5.96 9.32 -3.06
C ASN A 28 -6.25 7.82 -3.16
N GLU A 29 -7.52 7.47 -2.98
CA GLU A 29 -7.97 6.08 -2.92
C GLU A 29 -7.61 5.26 -4.17
N LYS A 30 -7.65 5.88 -5.36
CA LYS A 30 -7.30 5.19 -6.62
C LYS A 30 -5.82 4.79 -6.65
N ILE A 31 -4.94 5.68 -6.21
CA ILE A 31 -3.51 5.43 -6.14
C ILE A 31 -3.24 4.38 -5.04
N LEU A 32 -3.89 4.51 -3.89
CA LEU A 32 -3.75 3.55 -2.78
C LEU A 32 -4.07 2.12 -3.21
N LYS A 33 -5.23 1.92 -3.86
CA LYS A 33 -5.64 0.61 -4.37
C LYS A 33 -4.63 0.04 -5.35
N ARG A 34 -4.09 0.88 -6.24
CA ARG A 34 -3.08 0.46 -7.19
C ARG A 34 -1.77 0.06 -6.50
N CYS A 35 -1.30 0.82 -5.52
CA CYS A 35 -0.12 0.49 -4.73
C CYS A 35 -0.31 -0.86 -4.03
N ILE A 36 -1.44 -1.09 -3.37
CA ILE A 36 -1.74 -2.35 -2.69
C ILE A 36 -1.70 -3.53 -3.66
N VAL A 37 -2.34 -3.42 -4.83
CA VAL A 37 -2.34 -4.48 -5.86
C VAL A 37 -0.93 -4.76 -6.38
N GLU A 38 -0.14 -3.72 -6.68
CA GLU A 38 1.22 -3.90 -7.18
C GLU A 38 2.14 -4.51 -6.10
N ILE A 39 2.04 -4.07 -4.85
CA ILE A 39 2.81 -4.66 -3.72
C ILE A 39 2.41 -6.12 -3.49
N ALA A 40 1.10 -6.42 -3.51
CA ALA A 40 0.61 -7.79 -3.37
C ALA A 40 1.17 -8.69 -4.47
N SER A 41 1.17 -8.22 -5.73
CA SER A 41 1.76 -8.96 -6.84
C SER A 41 3.27 -9.19 -6.68
N LEU A 42 4.01 -8.21 -6.13
CA LEU A 42 5.45 -8.36 -5.89
C LEU A 42 5.75 -9.36 -4.77
N LYS A 43 4.93 -9.35 -3.72
CA LYS A 43 5.06 -10.25 -2.57
C LYS A 43 4.44 -11.63 -2.82
N GLY A 44 3.79 -11.85 -3.97
CA GLY A 44 3.06 -13.09 -4.26
C GLY A 44 1.85 -13.32 -3.35
N VAL A 45 1.29 -12.24 -2.79
CA VAL A 45 0.13 -12.28 -1.89
C VAL A 45 -1.14 -12.14 -2.72
N SER A 46 -2.09 -13.04 -2.51
CA SER A 46 -3.43 -12.89 -3.08
C SER A 46 -4.26 -11.95 -2.20
N ILE A 47 -4.84 -10.93 -2.82
CA ILE A 47 -5.72 -9.97 -2.14
C ILE A 47 -7.13 -10.06 -2.71
N GLN A 48 -8.12 -9.82 -1.85
CA GLN A 48 -9.51 -9.70 -2.24
C GLN A 48 -9.77 -8.35 -2.95
N PRO A 49 -10.88 -8.21 -3.68
CA PRO A 49 -11.31 -6.95 -4.26
C PRO A 49 -11.36 -5.81 -3.24
N LEU A 50 -10.86 -4.64 -3.63
CA LEU A 50 -10.73 -3.46 -2.77
C LEU A 50 -11.98 -2.58 -2.83
N ASP A 51 -13.14 -3.16 -2.53
CA ASP A 51 -14.45 -2.55 -2.76
C ASP A 51 -14.94 -1.72 -1.55
N SER A 52 -14.28 -1.88 -0.41
CA SER A 52 -14.63 -1.23 0.85
C SER A 52 -13.40 -0.79 1.66
N PRO A 53 -13.53 0.20 2.57
CA PRO A 53 -12.45 0.56 3.48
C PRO A 53 -11.92 -0.63 4.30
N HIS A 54 -12.81 -1.57 4.65
CA HIS A 54 -12.43 -2.79 5.36
C HIS A 54 -11.53 -3.70 4.50
N SER A 55 -11.89 -3.94 3.24
CA SER A 55 -11.07 -4.72 2.30
C SER A 55 -9.70 -4.07 2.04
N VAL A 56 -9.63 -2.73 2.00
CA VAL A 56 -8.36 -1.98 1.90
C VAL A 56 -7.49 -2.23 3.13
N SER A 57 -8.06 -2.14 4.34
CA SER A 57 -7.34 -2.41 5.58
C SER A 57 -6.83 -3.85 5.65
N MET A 58 -7.64 -4.84 5.26
CA MET A 58 -7.21 -6.24 5.19
C MET A 58 -6.06 -6.44 4.20
N ALA A 59 -6.15 -5.83 3.01
CA ALA A 59 -5.13 -5.96 1.99
C ALA A 59 -3.81 -5.28 2.40
N LEU A 60 -3.87 -4.12 3.05
CA LEU A 60 -2.71 -3.46 3.66
C LEU A 60 -2.02 -4.38 4.68
N ASN A 61 -2.77 -5.02 5.57
CA ASN A 61 -2.19 -5.97 6.51
C ASN A 61 -1.59 -7.19 5.78
N ALA A 62 -2.25 -7.70 4.74
CA ALA A 62 -1.78 -8.86 3.97
C ALA A 62 -0.44 -8.60 3.25
N ILE A 63 -0.21 -7.36 2.78
CA ILE A 63 1.07 -6.95 2.18
C ILE A 63 2.13 -6.60 3.24
N GLY A 64 1.83 -6.78 4.52
CA GLY A 64 2.74 -6.51 5.64
C GLY A 64 2.81 -5.03 6.04
N TYR A 65 1.90 -4.18 5.55
CA TYR A 65 1.81 -2.80 6.02
C TYR A 65 1.21 -2.81 7.43
N LYS A 66 2.08 -2.64 8.41
CA LYS A 66 1.68 -2.29 9.77
C LYS A 66 1.59 -0.78 9.79
N SER A 67 0.37 -0.25 9.80
CA SER A 67 0.15 1.17 10.12
C SER A 67 0.83 1.41 11.46
N VAL A 68 2.00 2.06 11.41
CA VAL A 68 2.58 2.63 12.61
C VAL A 68 1.60 3.74 12.91
N ILE A 69 0.67 3.47 13.82
CA ILE A 69 -0.10 4.51 14.47
C ILE A 69 0.95 5.31 15.24
N THR A 70 1.64 6.23 14.55
CA THR A 70 2.15 7.42 15.17
C THR A 70 0.90 8.09 15.70
N LYS A 71 0.56 7.72 16.94
CA LYS A 71 -0.30 8.52 17.78
C LYS A 71 0.18 9.93 17.56
N SER A 72 -0.59 10.73 16.83
CA SER A 72 -0.49 12.17 16.92
C SER A 72 -0.64 12.43 18.41
N LYS A 73 0.48 12.65 19.09
CA LYS A 73 0.50 13.14 20.47
C LYS A 73 -0.17 14.49 20.37
N THR A 74 -1.47 14.50 20.62
CA THR A 74 -2.19 15.69 21.07
C THR A 74 -1.58 16.13 22.40
#